data_AF-A0A3N5X6R4-F1
#
_entry.id   AF-A0A3N5X6R4-F1
#
_cell.length_a   1.000
_cell.length_b   1.000
_cell.length_c   1.000
_cell.angle_alpha   90.00
_cell.angle_beta   90.00
_cell.angle_gamma   90.00
#
_symmetry.space_group_name_H-M   'P 1'
#
loop_
_entity.id
_entity.type
_entity.pdbx_description
1 polymer ?
#
loop_
_entity_poly.entity_id
_entity_poly.type
_entity_poly.pdbx_seq_one_letter_code
_entity_poly.pdbx_strand_id
1 'polypeptide(L)'
;MSNERQVLQIRKKKLGLLIFDARKAKRRSTEECAQALSVTSDQFQEFERGVLAPSLPQLELLALYLDVPLEHFWGRRALSEAISPETMQEKDRLMLLRNRVIGTNLRLARNNANFSYREIAEKTGIPEEQMKRYEMGEVAVPTPELELLSNVLDVPIEQFYDRHGPIGKWRSQQGNYLKFLDLPPDIQQFVCKPVNRPYLELAMRLSDLSAEKLRAVAEVLLEITY
;
A
#
# COMPACT_ATOMS: atom_id res chain seq x y z
N MET A 1 39.78 -6.75 -22.71
CA MET A 1 39.51 -5.57 -23.57
C MET A 1 38.18 -5.65 -24.33
N SER A 2 37.88 -6.68 -25.15
CA SER A 2 36.60 -6.76 -25.90
C SER A 2 35.37 -7.08 -25.02
N ASN A 3 35.53 -8.01 -24.07
CA ASN A 3 34.42 -8.50 -23.23
C ASN A 3 33.84 -7.41 -22.29
N GLU A 4 34.69 -6.60 -21.66
CA GLU A 4 34.26 -5.54 -20.74
C GLU A 4 33.48 -4.42 -21.44
N ARG A 5 33.87 -4.06 -22.67
CA ARG A 5 33.13 -3.10 -23.49
C ARG A 5 31.76 -3.65 -23.88
N GLN A 6 31.68 -4.95 -24.21
CA GLN A 6 30.41 -5.60 -24.52
C GLN A 6 29.49 -5.68 -23.30
N VAL A 7 30.03 -6.01 -22.13
CA VAL A 7 29.31 -5.99 -20.84
C VAL A 7 28.77 -4.60 -20.53
N LEU A 8 29.58 -3.55 -20.73
CA LEU A 8 29.15 -2.16 -20.55
C LEU A 8 28.00 -1.78 -21.50
N GLN A 9 28.08 -2.17 -22.77
CA GLN A 9 27.01 -1.90 -23.75
C GLN A 9 25.71 -2.61 -23.38
N ILE A 10 25.77 -3.88 -22.98
CA ILE A 10 24.60 -4.62 -22.50
C ILE A 10 23.99 -3.94 -21.26
N ARG A 11 24.83 -3.44 -20.34
CA ARG A 11 24.36 -2.73 -19.16
C ARG A 11 23.66 -1.40 -19.50
N LYS A 12 24.19 -0.63 -20.45
CA LYS A 12 23.55 0.60 -20.94
C LYS A 12 22.17 0.34 -21.53
N LYS A 13 22.04 -0.71 -22.36
CA LYS A 13 20.75 -1.13 -22.93
C LYS A 13 19.75 -1.54 -21.85
N LYS A 14 20.20 -2.31 -20.84
CA LYS A 14 19.35 -2.68 -19.69
C LYS A 14 18.91 -1.46 -18.88
N LEU A 15 19.82 -0.52 -18.62
CA LEU A 15 19.49 0.72 -17.93
C LEU A 15 18.45 1.54 -18.70
N GLY A 16 18.64 1.70 -20.02
CA GLY A 16 17.68 2.39 -20.88
C GLY A 16 16.29 1.76 -20.85
N LEU A 17 16.21 0.42 -20.85
CA LEU A 17 14.95 -0.30 -20.72
C LEU A 17 14.27 -0.03 -19.36
N LEU A 18 15.03 -0.03 -18.26
CA LEU A 18 14.48 0.27 -16.92
C LEU A 18 14.00 1.73 -16.82
N ILE A 19 14.70 2.68 -17.43
CA ILE A 19 14.27 4.08 -17.51
C ILE A 19 12.96 4.20 -18.29
N PHE A 20 12.87 3.55 -19.46
CA PHE A 20 11.67 3.53 -20.28
C PHE A 20 10.48 2.94 -19.54
N ASP A 21 10.70 1.79 -18.89
CA ASP A 21 9.68 1.10 -18.10
C ASP A 21 9.20 1.96 -16.92
N ALA A 22 10.11 2.53 -16.14
CA ALA A 22 9.78 3.40 -15.00
C ALA A 22 8.96 4.61 -15.42
N ARG A 23 9.36 5.27 -16.52
CA ARG A 23 8.61 6.39 -17.08
C ARG A 23 7.19 5.99 -17.50
N LYS A 24 7.05 4.86 -18.20
CA LYS A 24 5.74 4.35 -18.65
C LYS A 24 4.86 3.93 -17.49
N ALA A 25 5.41 3.23 -16.49
CA ALA A 25 4.70 2.84 -15.28
C ALA A 25 4.14 4.06 -14.52
N LYS A 26 4.90 5.16 -14.49
CA LYS A 26 4.51 6.44 -13.88
C LYS A 26 3.76 7.38 -14.82
N ARG A 27 3.45 6.92 -16.04
CA ARG A 27 2.67 7.64 -17.07
C ARG A 27 3.23 9.03 -17.42
N ARG A 28 4.55 9.17 -17.47
CA ARG A 28 5.23 10.42 -17.82
C ARG A 28 5.63 10.49 -19.30
N SER A 29 5.62 11.70 -19.86
CA SER A 29 6.14 11.94 -21.20
C SER A 29 7.67 11.99 -21.21
N THR A 30 8.24 11.87 -22.41
CA THR A 30 9.68 11.98 -22.61
C THR A 30 10.16 13.40 -22.28
N GLU A 31 9.37 14.39 -22.68
CA GLU A 31 9.61 15.82 -22.49
C GLU A 31 9.61 16.20 -21.01
N GLU A 32 8.65 15.68 -20.24
CA GLU A 32 8.57 15.87 -18.78
C GLU A 32 9.84 15.37 -18.08
N CYS A 33 10.32 14.18 -18.46
CA CYS A 33 11.51 13.60 -17.85
C CYS A 33 12.79 14.30 -18.30
N ALA A 34 12.87 14.73 -19.56
CA ALA A 34 13.99 15.51 -20.07
C ALA A 34 14.10 16.86 -19.35
N GLN A 35 12.97 17.55 -19.16
CA GLN A 35 12.89 18.79 -18.41
C GLN A 35 13.32 18.59 -16.95
N ALA A 36 12.85 17.53 -16.29
CA ALA A 36 13.23 17.22 -14.91
C ALA A 36 14.76 17.04 -14.75
N LEU A 37 15.43 16.53 -15.79
CA LEU A 37 16.89 16.32 -15.80
C LEU A 37 17.69 17.48 -16.38
N SER A 38 17.03 18.55 -16.82
CA SER A 38 17.65 19.66 -17.55
C SER A 38 18.45 19.18 -18.78
N VAL A 39 17.90 18.21 -19.52
CA VAL A 39 18.45 17.69 -20.79
C VAL A 39 17.44 17.88 -21.93
N THR A 40 17.88 17.69 -23.17
CA THR A 40 16.95 17.71 -24.32
C THR A 40 16.16 16.42 -24.42
N SER A 41 14.97 16.46 -25.02
CA SER A 41 14.15 15.27 -25.27
C SER A 41 14.90 14.21 -26.08
N ASP A 42 15.70 14.63 -27.07
CA ASP A 42 16.53 13.72 -27.86
C ASP A 42 17.57 13.03 -27.00
N GLN A 43 18.27 13.77 -26.13
CA GLN A 43 19.24 13.18 -25.21
C GLN A 43 18.59 12.18 -24.25
N PHE A 44 17.38 12.48 -23.76
CA PHE A 44 16.62 11.55 -22.93
C PHE A 44 16.21 10.29 -23.69
N GLN A 45 15.76 10.39 -24.95
CA GLN A 45 15.48 9.22 -25.79
C GLN A 45 16.73 8.36 -26.01
N GLU A 46 17.90 8.98 -26.16
CA GLU A 46 19.17 8.25 -26.27
C GLU A 46 19.55 7.52 -24.96
N PHE A 47 19.12 8.02 -23.79
CA PHE A 47 19.18 7.26 -22.53
C PHE A 47 18.27 6.04 -22.57
N GLU A 48 17.01 6.18 -22.96
CA GLU A 48 16.05 5.06 -23.05
C GLU A 48 16.49 3.99 -24.06
N ARG A 49 17.07 4.41 -25.17
CA ARG A 49 17.65 3.52 -26.18
C ARG A 49 18.95 2.88 -25.72
N GLY A 50 19.54 3.32 -24.60
CA GLY A 50 20.81 2.83 -24.06
C GLY A 50 22.02 3.11 -24.98
N VAL A 51 21.96 4.18 -25.77
CA VAL A 51 23.09 4.69 -26.57
C VAL A 51 23.96 5.56 -25.68
N LEU A 52 23.33 6.53 -25.01
CA LEU A 52 23.90 7.28 -23.91
C LEU A 52 23.44 6.67 -22.57
N ALA A 53 24.09 7.07 -21.48
CA ALA A 53 23.66 6.72 -20.14
C ALA A 53 23.63 8.01 -19.29
N PRO A 54 22.62 8.19 -18.43
CA PRO A 54 22.62 9.29 -17.49
C PRO A 54 23.75 9.11 -16.47
N SER A 55 24.22 10.23 -15.91
CA SER A 55 25.09 10.22 -14.73
C SER A 55 24.31 9.76 -13.48
N LEU A 56 25.01 9.41 -12.41
CA LEU A 56 24.36 9.06 -11.14
C LEU A 56 23.45 10.20 -10.61
N PRO A 57 23.89 11.47 -10.56
CA PRO A 57 22.99 12.57 -10.17
C PRO A 57 21.76 12.73 -11.04
N GLN A 58 21.89 12.52 -12.36
CA GLN A 58 20.73 12.51 -13.27
C GLN A 58 19.80 11.34 -12.96
N LEU A 59 20.35 10.18 -12.62
CA LEU A 59 19.55 9.01 -12.28
C LEU A 59 18.84 9.16 -10.91
N GLU A 60 19.49 9.79 -9.94
CA GLU A 60 18.90 10.17 -8.63
C GLU A 60 17.76 11.17 -8.79
N LEU A 61 17.98 12.20 -9.61
CA LEU A 61 16.95 13.20 -9.90
C LEU A 61 15.76 12.58 -10.66
N LEU A 62 16.04 11.65 -11.57
CA LEU A 62 14.99 10.88 -12.25
C LEU A 62 14.24 9.96 -11.28
N ALA A 63 14.94 9.29 -10.37
CA ALA A 63 14.36 8.43 -9.35
C ALA A 63 13.41 9.22 -8.44
N LEU A 64 13.86 10.40 -7.99
CA LEU A 64 13.07 11.35 -7.22
C LEU A 64 11.83 11.82 -8.01
N TYR A 65 12.01 12.26 -9.26
CA TYR A 65 10.93 12.78 -10.10
C TYR A 65 9.87 11.72 -10.41
N LEU A 66 10.29 10.48 -10.67
CA LEU A 66 9.41 9.35 -10.97
C LEU A 66 8.88 8.66 -9.70
N ASP A 67 9.34 9.04 -8.51
CA ASP A 67 8.98 8.40 -7.24
C ASP A 67 9.24 6.88 -7.30
N VAL A 68 10.48 6.52 -7.65
CA VAL A 68 10.97 5.13 -7.69
C VAL A 68 12.27 5.00 -6.90
N PRO A 69 12.53 3.88 -6.18
CA PRO A 69 13.81 3.67 -5.50
C PRO A 69 14.97 3.68 -6.49
N LEU A 70 16.09 4.32 -6.13
CA LEU A 70 17.28 4.40 -6.99
C LEU A 70 17.79 3.01 -7.39
N GLU A 71 17.69 2.03 -6.48
CA GLU A 71 18.10 0.64 -6.66
C GLU A 71 17.36 -0.04 -7.81
N HIS A 72 16.17 0.44 -8.18
CA HIS A 72 15.42 -0.04 -9.33
C HIS A 72 16.28 -0.07 -10.59
N PHE A 73 17.07 0.98 -10.81
CA PHE A 73 17.92 1.10 -11.99
C PHE A 73 19.14 0.18 -11.99
N TRP A 74 19.46 -0.47 -10.86
CA TRP A 74 20.48 -1.53 -10.73
C TRP A 74 19.89 -2.94 -10.75
N GLY A 75 18.57 -3.06 -10.62
CA GLY A 75 17.85 -4.33 -10.60
C GLY A 75 17.79 -5.05 -11.95
N ARG A 76 17.16 -6.23 -11.93
CA ARG A 76 16.86 -7.04 -13.13
C ARG A 76 15.37 -7.11 -13.47
N ARG A 77 14.50 -6.52 -12.63
CA ARG A 77 13.03 -6.60 -12.75
C ARG A 77 12.47 -5.28 -13.23
N ALA A 78 11.63 -5.34 -14.25
CA ALA A 78 10.81 -4.21 -14.68
C ALA A 78 9.63 -4.01 -13.71
N LEU A 79 9.18 -2.78 -13.53
CA LEU A 79 7.97 -2.44 -12.76
C LEU A 79 6.70 -2.96 -13.44
N SER A 80 6.71 -3.07 -14.77
CA SER A 80 5.57 -3.58 -15.56
C SER A 80 5.27 -5.08 -15.37
N GLU A 81 6.21 -5.89 -14.88
CA GLU A 81 5.99 -7.31 -14.60
C GLU A 81 5.02 -7.56 -13.42
N ALA A 82 4.61 -6.51 -12.70
CA ALA A 82 3.75 -6.63 -11.52
C ALA A 82 2.23 -6.65 -11.79
N ILE A 83 1.76 -6.38 -13.00
CA ILE A 83 0.31 -6.22 -13.28
C ILE A 83 -0.11 -7.04 -14.50
N SER A 84 -0.72 -8.21 -14.28
CA SER A 84 -1.22 -9.09 -15.35
C SER A 84 -2.70 -8.82 -15.75
N PRO A 85 -3.12 -9.15 -16.98
CA PRO A 85 -4.48 -8.91 -17.49
C PRO A 85 -5.58 -9.86 -16.97
N GLU A 86 -5.24 -10.92 -16.22
CA GLU A 86 -6.17 -11.93 -15.67
C GLU A 86 -7.16 -11.36 -14.62
N THR A 87 -7.15 -10.05 -14.40
CA THR A 87 -7.77 -9.38 -13.26
C THR A 87 -9.25 -9.01 -13.44
N MET A 88 -9.80 -8.91 -14.66
CA MET A 88 -11.14 -8.30 -14.82
C MET A 88 -12.28 -9.18 -14.32
N GLN A 89 -12.34 -10.46 -14.71
CA GLN A 89 -13.36 -11.39 -14.21
C GLN A 89 -13.22 -11.67 -12.71
N GLU A 90 -11.99 -11.66 -12.20
CA GLU A 90 -11.71 -11.77 -10.77
C GLU A 90 -12.21 -10.52 -10.02
N LYS A 91 -12.05 -9.32 -10.58
CA LYS A 91 -12.57 -8.06 -10.00
C LYS A 91 -14.08 -8.08 -9.82
N ASP A 92 -14.85 -8.52 -10.82
CA ASP A 92 -16.31 -8.56 -10.71
C ASP A 92 -16.78 -9.51 -9.61
N ARG A 93 -16.14 -10.69 -9.50
CA ARG A 93 -16.42 -11.64 -8.42
C ARG A 93 -16.06 -11.07 -7.05
N LEU A 94 -14.91 -10.40 -6.93
CA LEU A 94 -14.46 -9.77 -5.70
C LEU A 94 -15.41 -8.64 -5.26
N MET A 95 -15.89 -7.82 -6.19
CA MET A 95 -16.86 -6.75 -5.93
C MET A 95 -18.18 -7.32 -5.40
N LEU A 96 -18.71 -8.37 -6.04
CA LEU A 96 -19.95 -9.00 -5.63
C LEU A 96 -19.83 -9.69 -4.26
N LEU A 97 -18.72 -10.38 -4.01
CA LEU A 97 -18.42 -10.92 -2.68
C LEU A 97 -18.37 -9.80 -1.63
N ARG A 98 -17.80 -8.64 -1.99
CA ARG A 98 -17.71 -7.53 -1.06
C ARG A 98 -19.04 -6.89 -0.72
N ASN A 99 -19.92 -6.71 -1.69
CA ASN A 99 -21.27 -6.21 -1.44
C ASN A 99 -22.03 -7.13 -0.48
N ARG A 100 -21.88 -8.45 -0.60
CA ARG A 100 -22.48 -9.43 0.34
C ARG A 100 -21.94 -9.29 1.76
N VAL A 101 -20.64 -9.12 1.93
CA VAL A 101 -20.04 -8.92 3.25
C VAL A 101 -20.55 -7.63 3.89
N ILE A 102 -20.61 -6.53 3.13
CA ILE A 102 -21.15 -5.25 3.62
C ILE A 102 -22.63 -5.39 4.00
N GLY A 103 -23.44 -6.02 3.14
CA GLY A 103 -24.86 -6.28 3.41
C GLY A 103 -25.08 -7.13 4.66
N THR A 104 -24.28 -8.18 4.83
CA THR A 104 -24.33 -9.02 6.05
C THR A 104 -24.00 -8.21 7.30
N ASN A 105 -22.97 -7.36 7.24
CA ASN A 105 -22.60 -6.50 8.36
C ASN A 105 -23.68 -5.47 8.68
N LEU A 106 -24.33 -4.89 7.66
CA LEU A 106 -25.47 -3.98 7.83
C LEU A 106 -26.64 -4.69 8.50
N ARG A 107 -26.97 -5.91 8.06
CA ARG A 107 -28.03 -6.71 8.67
C ARG A 107 -27.74 -7.03 10.13
N LEU A 108 -26.50 -7.41 10.45
CA LEU A 108 -26.07 -7.65 11.82
C LEU A 108 -26.15 -6.38 12.67
N ALA A 109 -25.66 -5.24 12.17
CA ALA A 109 -25.73 -3.97 12.87
C ALA A 109 -27.18 -3.52 13.12
N ARG A 110 -28.06 -3.61 12.11
CA ARG A 110 -29.49 -3.30 12.23
C ARG A 110 -30.18 -4.18 13.28
N ASN A 111 -29.92 -5.49 13.24
CA ASN A 111 -30.49 -6.42 14.20
C ASN A 111 -29.98 -6.16 15.63
N ASN A 112 -28.69 -5.87 15.80
CA ASN A 112 -28.11 -5.55 17.12
C ASN A 112 -28.67 -4.24 17.68
N ALA A 113 -28.93 -3.25 16.82
CA ALA A 113 -29.59 -2.00 17.17
C ALA A 113 -31.13 -2.15 17.34
N ASN A 114 -31.67 -3.35 17.11
CA ASN A 114 -33.11 -3.66 17.15
C ASN A 114 -34.00 -2.79 16.25
N PHE A 115 -33.47 -2.27 15.14
CA PHE A 115 -34.26 -1.50 14.19
C PHE A 115 -35.00 -2.40 13.18
N SER A 116 -36.27 -2.11 12.96
CA SER A 116 -37.03 -2.60 11.82
C SER A 116 -36.63 -1.88 10.52
N TYR A 117 -36.97 -2.47 9.38
CA TYR A 117 -36.75 -1.80 8.08
C TYR A 117 -37.50 -0.47 7.98
N ARG A 118 -38.72 -0.41 8.55
CA ARG A 118 -39.52 0.81 8.59
C ARG A 118 -38.85 1.93 9.37
N GLU A 119 -38.30 1.63 10.54
CA GLU A 119 -37.59 2.63 11.36
C GLU A 119 -36.32 3.14 10.66
N ILE A 120 -35.60 2.26 9.94
CA ILE A 120 -34.48 2.70 9.10
C ILE A 120 -34.97 3.63 8.00
N ALA A 121 -36.06 3.29 7.30
CA ALA A 121 -36.62 4.13 6.25
C ALA A 121 -37.06 5.51 6.77
N GLU A 122 -37.72 5.56 7.94
CA GLU A 122 -38.14 6.80 8.57
C GLU A 122 -36.94 7.68 9.00
N LYS A 123 -35.83 7.07 9.45
CA LYS A 123 -34.63 7.80 9.90
C LYS A 123 -33.70 8.24 8.77
N THR A 124 -33.63 7.47 7.69
CA THR A 124 -32.62 7.66 6.62
C THR A 124 -33.21 8.10 5.29
N GLY A 125 -34.52 7.93 5.09
CA GLY A 125 -35.16 8.09 3.79
C GLY A 125 -34.90 6.94 2.81
N ILE A 126 -34.14 5.91 3.19
CA ILE A 126 -33.85 4.74 2.34
C ILE A 126 -35.07 3.80 2.36
N PRO A 127 -35.70 3.51 1.22
CA PRO A 127 -36.88 2.64 1.18
C PRO A 127 -36.59 1.24 1.74
N GLU A 128 -37.58 0.62 2.40
CA GLU A 128 -37.43 -0.71 3.01
C GLU A 128 -36.93 -1.78 2.01
N GLU A 129 -37.44 -1.75 0.79
CA GLU A 129 -36.99 -2.67 -0.27
C GLU A 129 -35.53 -2.45 -0.66
N GLN A 130 -35.09 -1.20 -0.74
CA GLN A 130 -33.70 -0.87 -1.05
C GLN A 130 -32.78 -1.34 0.08
N MET A 131 -33.17 -1.15 1.34
CA MET A 131 -32.41 -1.64 2.49
C MET A 131 -32.28 -3.18 2.47
N LYS A 132 -33.35 -3.91 2.14
CA LYS A 132 -33.28 -5.38 1.98
C LYS A 132 -32.29 -5.80 0.90
N ARG A 133 -32.32 -5.13 -0.26
CA ARG A 133 -31.38 -5.40 -1.36
C ARG A 133 -29.94 -5.13 -0.99
N TYR A 134 -29.68 -4.07 -0.21
CA TYR A 134 -28.37 -3.82 0.39
C TYR A 134 -27.93 -4.95 1.33
N GLU A 135 -28.79 -5.36 2.26
CA GLU A 135 -28.48 -6.44 3.21
C GLU A 135 -28.22 -7.80 2.53
N MET A 136 -28.85 -8.04 1.37
CA MET A 136 -28.62 -9.23 0.56
C MET A 136 -27.35 -9.13 -0.32
N GLY A 137 -26.76 -7.93 -0.44
CA GLY A 137 -25.64 -7.66 -1.32
C GLY A 137 -25.98 -7.73 -2.81
N GLU A 138 -27.26 -7.58 -3.17
CA GLU A 138 -27.74 -7.57 -4.55
C GLU A 138 -27.36 -6.29 -5.28
N VAL A 139 -27.25 -5.19 -4.53
CA VAL A 139 -26.85 -3.88 -5.02
C VAL A 139 -25.75 -3.34 -4.13
N ALA A 140 -24.79 -2.64 -4.72
CA ALA A 140 -23.79 -1.92 -3.97
C ALA A 140 -24.45 -0.80 -3.16
N VAL A 141 -24.00 -0.62 -1.91
CA VAL A 141 -24.43 0.50 -1.06
C VAL A 141 -23.61 1.73 -1.42
N PRO A 142 -24.22 2.84 -1.87
CA PRO A 142 -23.49 4.09 -2.07
C PRO A 142 -22.80 4.55 -0.78
N THR A 143 -21.58 5.07 -0.87
CA THR A 143 -20.81 5.47 0.32
C THR A 143 -21.53 6.47 1.23
N PRO A 144 -22.20 7.54 0.72
CA PRO A 144 -22.94 8.45 1.58
C PRO A 144 -24.12 7.78 2.32
N GLU A 145 -24.79 6.83 1.66
CA GLU A 145 -25.85 6.04 2.31
C GLU A 145 -25.28 5.08 3.36
N LEU A 146 -24.10 4.51 3.10
CA LEU A 146 -23.40 3.68 4.07
C LEU A 146 -22.96 4.49 5.31
N GLU A 147 -22.48 5.72 5.13
CA GLU A 147 -22.15 6.65 6.23
C GLU A 147 -23.39 7.02 7.04
N LEU A 148 -24.50 7.35 6.38
CA LEU A 148 -25.77 7.63 7.03
C LEU A 148 -26.27 6.43 7.84
N LEU A 149 -26.22 5.23 7.26
CA LEU A 149 -26.57 3.98 7.95
C LEU A 149 -25.63 3.71 9.12
N SER A 150 -24.32 3.95 8.96
CA SER A 150 -23.33 3.81 10.03
C SER A 150 -23.68 4.67 11.24
N ASN A 151 -24.05 5.93 11.00
CA ASN A 151 -24.44 6.88 12.05
C ASN A 151 -25.76 6.46 12.72
N VAL A 152 -26.77 6.04 11.95
CA VAL A 152 -28.07 5.63 12.51
C VAL A 152 -27.97 4.33 13.32
N LEU A 153 -27.10 3.41 12.89
CA LEU A 153 -26.88 2.13 13.54
C LEU A 153 -25.86 2.18 14.68
N ASP A 154 -25.27 3.36 14.94
CA ASP A 154 -24.22 3.59 15.94
C ASP A 154 -23.04 2.60 15.81
N VAL A 155 -22.60 2.38 14.56
CA VAL A 155 -21.43 1.58 14.24
C VAL A 155 -20.37 2.44 13.55
N PRO A 156 -19.07 2.22 13.82
CA PRO A 156 -18.01 2.92 13.11
C PRO A 156 -17.95 2.49 11.64
N ILE A 157 -17.75 3.44 10.72
CA ILE A 157 -17.72 3.18 9.28
C ILE A 157 -16.60 2.18 8.90
N GLU A 158 -15.55 2.13 9.71
CA GLU A 158 -14.43 1.21 9.63
C GLU A 158 -14.85 -0.27 9.76
N GLN A 159 -15.99 -0.55 10.37
CA GLN A 159 -16.54 -1.91 10.47
C GLN A 159 -16.85 -2.51 9.09
N PHE A 160 -17.18 -1.68 8.11
CA PHE A 160 -17.49 -2.13 6.75
C PHE A 160 -16.25 -2.29 5.86
N TYR A 161 -15.08 -1.88 6.34
CA TYR A 161 -13.86 -1.89 5.54
C TYR A 161 -13.37 -3.28 5.16
N ASP A 162 -12.66 -3.29 4.03
CA ASP A 162 -11.54 -4.16 3.69
C ASP A 162 -10.75 -4.79 4.86
N ARG A 163 -11.01 -6.00 5.40
CA ARG A 163 -10.15 -6.57 6.47
C ARG A 163 -9.25 -7.70 6.01
N HIS A 164 -9.73 -8.56 5.11
CA HIS A 164 -9.04 -9.81 4.76
C HIS A 164 -8.71 -9.90 3.27
N GLY A 165 -9.43 -9.18 2.42
CA GLY A 165 -9.17 -9.16 0.98
C GLY A 165 -7.94 -8.32 0.61
N PRO A 166 -7.55 -8.36 -0.68
CA PRO A 166 -6.37 -7.67 -1.18
C PRO A 166 -6.43 -6.16 -0.95
N ILE A 167 -7.62 -5.55 -1.05
CA ILE A 167 -7.84 -4.12 -0.82
C ILE A 167 -7.65 -3.79 0.67
N GLY A 168 -8.15 -4.64 1.57
CA GLY A 168 -7.97 -4.49 3.01
C GLY A 168 -6.51 -4.59 3.44
N LYS A 169 -5.79 -5.58 2.91
CA LYS A 169 -4.35 -5.73 3.15
C LYS A 169 -3.57 -4.51 2.67
N TRP A 170 -3.87 -4.02 1.45
CA TRP A 170 -3.25 -2.81 0.93
C TRP A 170 -3.53 -1.58 1.79
N ARG A 171 -4.79 -1.35 2.20
CA ARG A 171 -5.15 -0.24 3.10
C ARG A 171 -4.39 -0.32 4.43
N SER A 172 -4.35 -1.51 5.03
CA SER A 172 -3.62 -1.72 6.29
C SER A 172 -2.13 -1.46 6.14
N GLN A 173 -1.52 -1.88 5.02
CA GLN A 173 -0.12 -1.57 4.70
C GLN A 173 0.11 -0.07 4.57
N GLN A 174 -0.77 0.67 3.88
CA GLN A 174 -0.68 2.13 3.79
C GLN A 174 -0.80 2.80 5.16
N GLY A 175 -1.75 2.37 5.98
CA GLY A 175 -1.91 2.88 7.35
C GLY A 175 -0.68 2.62 8.23
N ASN A 176 -0.07 1.43 8.12
CA ASN A 176 1.15 1.09 8.84
C ASN A 176 2.35 1.90 8.34
N TYR A 177 2.43 2.15 7.03
CA TYR A 177 3.48 2.98 6.45
C TYR A 177 3.40 4.43 6.97
N LEU A 178 2.21 5.03 6.98
CA LEU A 178 2.04 6.38 7.54
C LEU A 178 2.42 6.43 9.03
N LYS A 179 1.96 5.46 9.83
CA LYS A 179 2.36 5.36 11.25
C LYS A 179 3.86 5.20 11.44
N PHE A 180 4.54 4.50 10.53
CA PHE A 180 5.99 4.36 10.57
C PHE A 180 6.68 5.70 10.27
N LEU A 181 6.18 6.48 9.31
CA LEU A 181 6.70 7.81 9.00
C LEU A 181 6.48 8.81 10.14
N ASP A 182 5.43 8.63 10.96
CA ASP A 182 5.17 9.44 12.14
C ASP A 182 6.12 9.13 13.32
N LEU A 183 6.91 8.04 13.26
CA LEU A 183 7.87 7.72 14.30
C LEU A 183 9.05 8.71 14.31
N PRO A 184 9.68 8.96 15.46
CA PRO A 184 10.94 9.71 15.53
C PRO A 184 12.02 9.17 14.55
N PRO A 185 12.84 10.04 13.91
CA PRO A 185 13.80 9.62 12.88
C PRO A 185 14.83 8.59 13.37
N ASP A 186 15.24 8.66 14.63
CA ASP A 186 16.15 7.71 15.28
C ASP A 186 15.51 6.33 15.42
N ILE A 187 14.22 6.24 15.77
CA ILE A 187 13.47 4.99 15.80
C ILE A 187 13.32 4.41 14.39
N GLN A 188 12.97 5.24 13.40
CA GLN A 188 12.89 4.79 12.00
C GLN A 188 14.22 4.19 11.54
N GLN A 189 15.34 4.89 11.80
CA GLN A 189 16.68 4.43 11.44
C GLN A 189 17.06 3.15 12.21
N PHE A 190 16.68 3.02 13.48
CA PHE A 190 16.93 1.84 14.28
C PHE A 190 16.22 0.61 13.70
N VAL A 191 14.93 0.73 13.35
CA VAL A 191 14.12 -0.36 12.82
C VAL A 191 14.60 -0.82 11.44
N CYS A 192 15.08 0.11 10.60
CA CYS A 192 15.56 -0.20 9.25
C CYS A 192 16.91 -0.95 9.20
N LYS A 193 17.62 -1.11 10.32
CA LYS A 193 18.90 -1.85 10.37
C LYS A 193 18.64 -3.35 10.55
N PRO A 194 19.03 -4.23 9.60
CA PRO A 194 18.79 -5.69 9.73
C PRO A 194 19.40 -6.31 10.99
N VAL A 195 20.57 -5.81 11.42
CA VAL A 195 21.25 -6.23 12.65
C VAL A 195 20.42 -5.97 13.90
N ASN A 196 19.44 -5.06 13.85
CA ASN A 196 18.61 -4.72 14.99
C ASN A 196 17.41 -5.65 15.18
N ARG A 197 17.15 -6.56 14.23
CA ARG A 197 16.02 -7.50 14.28
C ARG A 197 15.94 -8.29 15.61
N PRO A 198 17.04 -8.81 16.20
CA PRO A 198 16.96 -9.51 17.48
C PRO A 198 16.45 -8.64 18.63
N TYR A 199 16.75 -7.33 18.65
CA TYR A 199 16.24 -6.42 19.67
C TYR A 199 14.74 -6.18 19.51
N LEU A 200 14.25 -6.07 18.26
CA LEU A 200 12.83 -5.93 17.97
C LEU A 200 12.07 -7.19 18.37
N GLU A 201 12.59 -8.37 18.04
CA GLU A 201 12.01 -9.66 18.43
C GLU A 201 11.97 -9.82 19.95
N LEU A 202 13.02 -9.39 20.65
CA LEU A 202 13.05 -9.35 22.12
C LEU A 202 11.96 -8.41 22.66
N ALA A 203 11.86 -7.19 22.14
CA ALA A 203 10.86 -6.22 22.57
C ALA A 203 9.43 -6.76 22.39
N MET A 204 9.15 -7.44 21.27
CA MET A 204 7.86 -8.11 21.02
C MET A 204 7.58 -9.20 22.04
N ARG A 205 8.56 -10.06 22.35
CA ARG A 205 8.37 -11.10 23.39
C ARG A 205 8.12 -10.51 24.76
N LEU A 206 8.82 -9.42 25.10
CA LEU A 206 8.62 -8.72 26.37
C LEU A 206 7.22 -8.10 26.46
N SER A 207 6.69 -7.54 25.36
CA SER A 207 5.33 -6.96 25.38
C SER A 207 4.21 -7.99 25.60
N ASP A 208 4.47 -9.26 25.30
CA ASP A 208 3.50 -10.36 25.52
C ASP A 208 3.50 -10.88 26.97
N LEU A 209 4.47 -10.47 27.79
CA LEU A 209 4.57 -10.91 29.19
C LEU A 209 3.61 -10.14 30.10
N SER A 210 3.14 -10.81 31.16
CA SER A 210 2.42 -10.12 32.24
C SER A 210 3.32 -9.13 32.97
N ALA A 211 2.74 -8.08 33.54
CA ALA A 211 3.47 -7.05 34.27
C ALA A 211 4.34 -7.62 35.41
N GLU A 212 3.88 -8.67 36.09
CA GLU A 212 4.64 -9.36 37.14
C GLU A 212 5.90 -10.04 36.60
N LYS A 213 5.79 -10.73 35.46
CA LYS A 213 6.94 -11.38 34.80
C LYS A 213 7.95 -10.35 34.32
N LEU A 214 7.50 -9.21 33.80
CA LEU A 214 8.39 -8.12 33.40
C LEU A 214 9.17 -7.53 34.58
N ARG A 215 8.51 -7.35 35.74
CA ARG A 215 9.19 -6.88 36.96
C ARG A 215 10.25 -7.86 37.44
N ALA A 216 9.94 -9.15 37.48
CA ALA A 216 10.92 -10.18 37.86
C ALA A 216 12.15 -10.18 36.93
N VAL A 217 11.94 -10.02 35.61
CA VAL A 217 13.05 -9.90 34.65
C VAL A 217 13.87 -8.63 34.93
N ALA A 218 13.22 -7.50 35.25
CA ALA A 218 13.91 -6.25 35.58
C ALA A 218 14.70 -6.34 36.88
N GLU A 219 14.19 -7.01 37.91
CA GLU A 219 14.89 -7.25 39.19
C GLU A 219 16.15 -8.08 38.96
N VAL A 220 16.06 -9.18 38.21
CA VAL A 220 17.23 -10.00 37.85
C VAL A 220 18.26 -9.20 37.05
N LEU A 221 17.82 -8.35 36.10
CA LEU A 221 18.71 -7.48 35.34
C LEU A 221 19.42 -6.46 36.23
N LEU A 222 18.72 -5.90 37.23
CA LEU A 222 19.33 -4.98 38.20
C LEU A 222 20.39 -5.70 39.05
N GLU A 223 20.07 -6.88 39.58
CA GLU A 223 20.99 -7.67 40.42
C GLU A 223 22.29 -8.04 39.71
N ILE A 224 22.27 -8.31 38.39
CA ILE A 224 23.47 -8.65 37.62
C ILE A 224 24.27 -7.42 37.15
N THR A 225 23.73 -6.21 37.33
CA THR A 225 24.40 -4.95 36.94
C THR A 225 25.04 -4.21 38.11
N TYR A 226 24.89 -4.71 39.34
CA TYR A 226 25.51 -4.21 40.57
C TYR A 226 26.64 -5.10 41.07
#